data_AF-A0AAD0U7J9-F1
#
_entry.id   AF-A0AAD0U7J9-F1
#
_cell.length_a   1.000
_cell.length_b   1.000
_cell.length_c   1.000
_cell.angle_alpha   90.00
_cell.angle_beta   90.00
_cell.angle_gamma   90.00
#
_symmetry.space_group_name_H-M   'P 1'
#
loop_
_entity.id
_entity.type
_entity.pdbx_description
1 polymer ?
#
loop_
_entity_poly.entity_id
_entity_poly.type
_entity_poly.pdbx_seq_one_letter_code
_entity_poly.pdbx_strand_id
1 'polypeptide(L)'
;MNTTEFLDRAKQKLGVESDYALAKALNMRASTISGYRAGRSRMDDDAAYKVAQILEIDPILPIAAANAERTKSPEMRAFWEGLAKKVAKSFDFLMPRPTPRPA
;
A
#
# COMPACT_ATOMS: atom_id res chain seq x y z
N MET A 1 -2.94 4.15 -6.38
CA MET A 1 -2.74 3.83 -4.95
C MET A 1 -1.43 4.42 -4.51
N ASN A 2 -1.44 5.25 -3.47
CA ASN A 2 -0.27 5.87 -2.87
C ASN A 2 -0.11 5.43 -1.40
N THR A 3 0.97 5.90 -0.77
CA THR A 3 1.33 5.54 0.61
C THR A 3 0.17 5.74 1.58
N THR A 4 -0.47 6.91 1.57
CA THR A 4 -1.58 7.24 2.48
C THR A 4 -2.79 6.32 2.27
N GLU A 5 -3.14 6.03 1.01
CA GLU A 5 -4.27 5.14 0.68
C GLU A 5 -4.03 3.71 1.17
N PHE A 6 -2.78 3.23 1.13
CA PHE A 6 -2.42 1.93 1.70
C PHE A 6 -2.56 1.91 3.23
N LEU A 7 -2.16 2.98 3.92
CA LEU A 7 -2.34 3.10 5.37
C LEU A 7 -3.83 3.11 5.76
N ASP A 8 -4.66 3.81 5.00
CA ASP A 8 -6.11 3.86 5.26
C ASP A 8 -6.79 2.51 5.05
N ARG A 9 -6.41 1.78 4.00
CA ARG A 9 -6.90 0.41 3.81
C ARG A 9 -6.43 -0.52 4.92
N ALA A 10 -5.17 -0.38 5.36
CA ALA A 10 -4.66 -1.20 6.46
C ALA A 10 -5.43 -0.94 7.76
N LYS A 11 -5.76 0.32 8.05
CA LYS A 11 -6.63 0.69 9.18
C LYS A 11 -8.01 0.06 9.08
N GLN A 12 -8.63 0.15 7.90
CA GLN A 12 -9.95 -0.44 7.66
C GLN A 12 -9.92 -1.96 7.85
N LYS A 13 -8.92 -2.66 7.31
CA LYS A 13 -8.74 -4.11 7.43
C LYS A 13 -8.51 -4.55 8.89
N LEU A 14 -7.79 -3.74 9.68
CA LEU A 14 -7.53 -4.00 11.10
C LEU A 14 -8.67 -3.54 12.03
N GLY A 15 -9.63 -2.75 11.54
CA GLY A 15 -10.67 -2.15 12.37
C GLY A 15 -10.15 -1.12 13.38
N VAL A 16 -9.07 -0.40 13.06
CA VAL A 16 -8.46 0.60 13.96
C VAL A 16 -8.66 2.03 13.46
N GLU A 17 -8.99 2.94 14.38
CA GLU A 17 -9.31 4.33 14.02
C GLU A 17 -8.11 5.27 14.10
N SER A 18 -7.10 4.95 14.92
CA SER A 18 -5.94 5.82 15.15
C SER A 18 -4.70 5.37 14.37
N ASP A 19 -3.92 6.35 13.91
CA ASP A 19 -2.62 6.10 13.28
C ASP A 19 -1.59 5.54 14.27
N TYR A 20 -1.78 5.80 15.57
CA TYR A 20 -0.99 5.20 16.63
C TYR A 20 -1.24 3.68 16.75
N ALA A 21 -2.50 3.25 16.68
CA ALA A 21 -2.85 1.83 16.66
C ALA A 21 -2.32 1.14 15.38
N LEU A 22 -2.40 1.81 14.23
CA LEU A 22 -1.78 1.34 12.99
C LEU A 22 -0.25 1.17 13.16
N ALA A 23 0.43 2.16 13.74
CA ALA A 23 1.87 2.10 13.97
C ALA A 23 2.26 0.90 14.83
N LYS A 24 1.48 0.61 15.89
CA LYS A 24 1.68 -0.59 16.73
C LYS A 24 1.49 -1.88 15.93
N ALA A 25 0.41 -1.98 15.14
CA ALA A 25 0.13 -3.16 14.33
C ALA A 25 1.22 -3.43 13.28
N LEU A 26 1.80 -2.37 12.70
CA LEU A 26 2.92 -2.45 11.76
C LEU A 26 4.28 -2.64 12.44
N ASN A 27 4.36 -2.62 13.78
CA ASN A 27 5.61 -2.57 14.53
C ASN A 27 6.54 -1.42 14.06
N MET A 28 5.97 -0.22 13.95
CA MET A 28 6.65 1.00 13.50
C MET A 28 6.50 2.12 14.52
N ARG A 29 7.41 3.10 14.48
CA ARG A 29 7.29 4.31 15.30
C ARG A 29 6.11 5.15 14.79
N ALA A 30 5.31 5.71 15.71
CA ALA A 30 4.20 6.59 15.34
C ALA A 30 4.66 7.84 14.56
N SER A 31 5.88 8.33 14.83
CA SER A 31 6.49 9.43 14.08
C SER A 31 6.72 9.10 12.61
N THR A 32 7.01 7.83 12.28
CA THR A 32 7.15 7.36 10.90
C THR A 32 5.82 7.46 10.17
N ILE A 33 4.74 6.96 10.77
CA ILE A 33 3.38 7.06 10.21
C ILE A 33 2.96 8.52 10.05
N SER A 34 3.23 9.37 11.06
CA SER A 34 2.98 10.81 10.97
C SER A 34 3.74 11.48 9.83
N GLY A 35 5.00 11.06 9.58
CA GLY A 35 5.80 11.52 8.44
C GLY A 35 5.17 11.19 7.09
N TYR A 36 4.62 9.97 6.95
CA TYR A 36 3.88 9.56 5.75
C TYR A 36 2.61 10.39 5.56
N ARG A 37 1.80 10.56 6.61
CA ARG A 37 0.57 11.36 6.57
C ARG A 37 0.80 12.81 6.20
N ALA A 38 1.88 13.40 6.71
CA ALA A 38 2.27 14.76 6.38
C ALA A 38 2.94 14.90 5.00
N GLY A 39 3.10 13.81 4.25
CA GLY A 39 3.75 13.80 2.94
C GLY A 39 5.27 14.06 2.99
N ARG A 40 5.88 14.09 4.18
CA ARG A 40 7.34 14.32 4.36
C ARG A 40 8.19 13.14 3.94
N SER A 41 7.62 11.94 3.98
CA SER A 41 8.27 10.70 3.55
C SER A 41 7.27 9.77 2.85
N ARG A 42 7.75 8.67 2.28
CA ARG A 42 6.95 7.58 1.70
C ARG A 42 7.39 6.26 2.31
N MET A 43 6.56 5.22 2.16
CA MET A 43 6.96 3.88 2.58
C MET A 43 8.25 3.46 1.88
N ASP A 44 9.13 2.84 2.64
CA ASP A 44 10.20 2.01 2.10
C ASP A 44 9.65 0.60 1.84
N ASP A 45 10.52 -0.29 1.35
CA ASP A 45 10.08 -1.62 0.92
C ASP A 45 9.68 -2.51 2.13
N ASP A 46 10.30 -2.32 3.31
CA ASP A 46 9.92 -3.03 4.55
C ASP A 46 8.54 -2.59 5.05
N ALA A 47 8.28 -1.28 5.10
CA ALA A 47 6.97 -0.75 5.46
C ALA A 47 5.88 -1.19 4.46
N ALA A 48 6.19 -1.14 3.16
CA ALA A 48 5.29 -1.62 2.11
C ALA A 48 4.99 -3.12 2.24
N TYR A 49 5.99 -3.95 2.54
CA TYR A 49 5.82 -5.37 2.82
C TYR A 49 4.90 -5.61 4.02
N LYS A 50 5.12 -4.93 5.14
CA LYS A 50 4.28 -5.05 6.35
C LYS A 50 2.83 -4.67 6.08
N VAL A 51 2.60 -3.61 5.30
CA VAL A 51 1.24 -3.23 4.88
C VAL A 51 0.63 -4.28 3.97
N ALA A 52 1.39 -4.88 3.06
CA ALA A 52 0.91 -5.96 2.21
C ALA A 52 0.43 -7.18 3.01
N GLN A 53 1.17 -7.54 4.06
CA GLN A 53 0.82 -8.64 4.96
C GLN A 53 -0.52 -8.40 5.66
N ILE A 54 -0.74 -7.19 6.19
CA ILE A 54 -2.02 -6.83 6.81
C ILE A 54 -3.17 -6.90 5.80
N LEU A 55 -2.93 -6.41 4.58
CA LEU A 55 -3.94 -6.34 3.53
C LEU A 55 -4.18 -7.68 2.82
N GLU A 56 -3.33 -8.69 3.06
CA GLU A 56 -3.36 -9.99 2.39
C GLU A 56 -3.30 -9.83 0.85
N ILE A 57 -2.43 -8.93 0.38
CA ILE A 57 -2.18 -8.67 -1.03
C ILE A 57 -0.73 -8.99 -1.41
N ASP A 58 -0.48 -9.14 -2.71
CA ASP A 58 0.88 -9.30 -3.23
C ASP A 58 1.77 -8.10 -2.81
N PRO A 59 2.92 -8.35 -2.16
CA PRO A 59 3.80 -7.29 -1.66
C PRO A 59 4.40 -6.41 -2.76
N ILE A 60 4.50 -6.90 -4.00
CA ILE A 60 4.98 -6.10 -5.13
C ILE A 60 4.06 -4.90 -5.39
N LEU A 61 2.75 -5.00 -5.10
CA LEU A 61 1.82 -3.91 -5.35
C LEU A 61 2.16 -2.64 -4.52
N PRO A 62 2.21 -2.68 -3.17
CA PRO A 62 2.60 -1.52 -2.38
C PRO A 62 4.08 -1.14 -2.56
N ILE A 63 4.98 -2.10 -2.79
CA ILE A 63 6.42 -1.80 -3.04
C ILE A 63 6.57 -0.99 -4.33
N ALA A 64 5.94 -1.44 -5.42
CA ALA A 64 6.01 -0.76 -6.70
C ALA A 64 5.37 0.64 -6.62
N ALA A 65 4.21 0.76 -5.97
CA ALA A 65 3.57 2.06 -5.75
C ALA A 65 4.47 3.02 -4.95
N ALA A 66 5.07 2.55 -3.85
CA ALA A 66 5.95 3.37 -3.02
C ALA A 66 7.23 3.80 -3.78
N ASN A 67 7.80 2.93 -4.61
CA ASN A 67 8.94 3.27 -5.45
C ASN A 67 8.58 4.26 -6.57
N ALA A 68 7.39 4.13 -7.18
CA ALA A 68 6.89 5.08 -8.17
C ALA A 68 6.73 6.50 -7.58
N GLU A 69 6.30 6.59 -6.31
CA GLU A 69 6.18 7.86 -5.59
C GLU A 69 7.54 8.49 -5.25
N ARG A 70 8.53 7.68 -4.86
CA ARG A 70 9.85 8.17 -4.44
C ARG A 70 10.75 8.56 -5.62
N THR A 71 10.61 7.87 -6.75
CA THR A 71 11.53 8.08 -7.88
C THR A 71 11.30 9.41 -8.58
N LYS A 72 12.40 10.09 -8.92
CA LYS A 72 12.38 11.33 -9.72
C LYS A 72 12.48 11.06 -11.22
N SER A 73 13.01 9.90 -11.61
CA SER A 73 13.14 9.51 -13.02
C SER A 73 11.77 9.14 -13.58
N PRO A 74 11.30 9.81 -14.65
CA PRO A 74 10.05 9.46 -15.32
C PRO A 74 10.03 8.03 -15.86
N GLU A 75 11.17 7.56 -16.36
CA GLU A 75 11.34 6.19 -16.88
C GLU A 75 11.14 5.15 -15.78
N MET A 76 11.84 5.32 -14.65
CA MET A 76 11.68 4.41 -13.51
C MET A 76 10.28 4.48 -12.91
N ARG A 77 9.64 5.66 -12.90
CA ARG A 77 8.25 5.78 -12.46
C ARG A 77 7.32 4.95 -13.35
N ALA A 78 7.45 5.07 -14.67
CA ALA A 78 6.66 4.30 -15.62
C ALA A 78 6.87 2.78 -15.47
N PHE A 79 8.11 2.34 -15.21
CA PHE A 79 8.41 0.95 -14.90
C PHE A 79 7.64 0.45 -13.67
N TRP A 80 7.73 1.17 -12.55
CA TRP A 80 7.06 0.78 -11.30
C TRP A 80 5.54 0.81 -11.41
N GLU A 81 4.97 1.83 -12.05
CA GLU A 81 3.54 1.89 -12.33
C GLU A 81 3.09 0.73 -13.24
N GLY A 82 3.90 0.38 -14.24
CA GLY A 82 3.67 -0.77 -15.11
C GLY A 82 3.65 -2.09 -14.34
N LEU A 83 4.59 -2.27 -13.40
CA LEU A 83 4.67 -3.46 -12.56
C LEU A 83 3.43 -3.57 -11.64
N ALA A 84 3.07 -2.48 -10.96
CA ALA A 84 1.87 -2.43 -10.12
C ALA A 84 0.59 -2.79 -10.91
N LYS A 85 0.45 -2.27 -12.14
CA LYS A 85 -0.69 -2.58 -13.03
C LYS A 85 -0.73 -4.06 -13.44
N LYS A 86 0.41 -4.68 -13.73
CA LYS A 86 0.49 -6.10 -14.11
C LYS A 86 0.08 -7.00 -12.95
N VAL A 87 0.57 -6.72 -11.75
CA VAL A 87 0.21 -7.48 -10.53
C VAL A 87 -1.29 -7.36 -10.24
N ALA A 88 -1.84 -6.15 -10.29
CA ALA A 88 -3.27 -5.94 -10.10
C ALA A 88 -4.13 -6.72 -11.11
N LYS A 89 -3.76 -6.71 -12.40
CA LYS A 89 -4.47 -7.48 -13.45
C LYS A 89 -4.36 -8.99 -13.25
N SER A 90 -3.17 -9.48 -12.90
CA SER A 90 -2.96 -10.91 -12.64
C SER A 90 -3.80 -11.37 -11.44
N PHE A 91 -3.91 -10.54 -10.41
CA PHE A 91 -4.75 -10.81 -9.25
C PHE A 91 -6.24 -10.83 -9.61
N ASP A 92 -6.75 -9.83 -10.34
CA ASP A 92 -8.15 -9.81 -10.78
C ASP A 92 -8.51 -11.02 -11.66
N PHE A 93 -7.55 -11.56 -12.42
CA PHE A 93 -7.75 -12.78 -13.22
C PHE A 93 -7.80 -14.06 -12.36
N LEU A 94 -6.94 -14.18 -11.36
CA LEU A 94 -6.86 -15.35 -10.46
C LEU A 94 -7.97 -15.36 -9.39
N MET A 95 -8.43 -14.19 -8.97
CA MET A 95 -9.48 -13.98 -7.99
C MET A 95 -10.46 -12.94 -8.52
N PRO A 96 -11.43 -13.32 -9.38
CA PRO A 96 -12.45 -12.39 -9.82
C PRO A 96 -13.20 -11.87 -8.58
N ARG A 97 -13.22 -10.55 -8.39
CA ARG A 97 -13.96 -9.95 -7.27
C ARG A 97 -15.38 -10.50 -7.27
N PRO A 98 -15.94 -10.90 -6.11
CA PRO A 98 -17.34 -11.29 -6.06
C PRO A 98 -18.16 -10.11 -6.57
N THR A 99 -18.84 -10.32 -7.69
CA THR A 99 -19.81 -9.35 -8.20
C THR A 99 -20.79 -9.06 -7.07
N PRO A 100 -21.09 -7.79 -6.75
CA PRO A 100 -22.10 -7.48 -5.75
C PRO A 100 -23.37 -8.24 -6.14
N ARG A 101 -23.87 -9.05 -5.20
CA ARG A 101 -25.09 -9.84 -5.41
C ARG A 101 -26.19 -8.84 -5.82
N PRO A 102 -26.84 -9.00 -6.98
CA PRO A 102 -27.94 -8.12 -7.35
C PRO A 102 -28.99 -8.15 -6.23
N ALA A 103 -29.46 -6.96 -5.87
CA ALA A 103 -30.49 -6.76 -4.85
C ALA A 103 -31.81 -7.43 -5.24
#